data_AF-A0A4Q0IUK4-F1
#
_entry.id   AF-A0A4Q0IUK4-F1
#
_cell.length_a   1.000
_cell.length_b   1.000
_cell.length_c   1.000
_cell.angle_alpha   90.00
_cell.angle_beta   90.00
_cell.angle_gamma   90.00
#
_symmetry.space_group_name_H-M   'P 1'
#
loop_
_entity.id
_entity.type
_entity.pdbx_description
1 polymer ?
#
loop_
_entity_poly.entity_id
_entity_poly.type
_entity_poly.pdbx_seq_one_letter_code
_entity_poly.pdbx_strand_id
1 'polypeptide(L)'
;MTNSQIAVREIPQQMSAWDSYTSEDKCFNLSEINGVAGALGTIDNSAANASRGPVKVERATARFDFRDGSPANTDANTYPVVYIQNPDGSQGAKLIDIKLNKMALVNMGKTFYYLKRVSNNGLNDGWNAAGSTNGWALCGAEKPWYTLQTDGSLDHNRPGNYIVDYFAQQKNAGISENFSTYFNYAFFDNDGTLNNGNFNTADQRWYVSEISDVLSNGNPDNWDNNGNKGTYKVWRYLTENVAPGIENQVNGISTAVVFKGKMLASNDLKTDLTNLTEGTAEYRNAKYLNDLINAVNSKDASLGDSYKAPILYSYAGSLYCTWQNVYDAAVSASFSYTTGPDGKIIPDWNRTNSLYKAAFGNGLTGYKLVDSDGKVIYNDGDEKDLDQNSANYCWQMWNQANKPNNGEILAKYKKAVTDAGFTIYQRSEDNREGWGYYCYYYYWNRHNDNGKNGIMGPMEFAVVRNNVYKLAVTHIARLGHPRISQNDPDSPKPDTPDESSDIYFTVDAEVVPWTVRVNDIVFE
;
A
#
# COMPACT_ATOMS: atom_id res chain seq x y z
N MET A 1 14.59 -20.99 14.60
CA MET A 1 13.41 -21.37 15.40
C MET A 1 13.60 -20.83 16.80
N THR A 2 12.54 -20.74 17.59
CA THR A 2 12.55 -20.21 18.96
C THR A 2 11.55 -20.98 19.82
N ASN A 3 11.68 -20.94 21.14
CA ASN A 3 10.78 -21.63 22.05
C ASN A 3 9.36 -21.06 21.92
N SER A 4 8.40 -21.95 21.66
CA SER A 4 6.96 -21.59 21.62
C SER A 4 6.36 -21.44 23.03
N GLN A 5 6.96 -22.10 24.02
CA GLN A 5 6.58 -22.06 25.44
C GLN A 5 7.85 -22.15 26.30
N ILE A 6 7.76 -21.73 27.57
CA ILE A 6 8.86 -21.94 28.53
C ILE A 6 9.05 -23.45 28.72
N ALA A 7 10.28 -23.92 28.51
CA ALA A 7 10.67 -25.31 28.70
C ALA A 7 11.51 -25.41 29.98
N VAL A 8 10.89 -25.81 31.08
CA VAL A 8 11.57 -25.96 32.37
C VAL A 8 12.38 -27.26 32.37
N ARG A 9 13.61 -27.20 32.89
CA ARG A 9 14.51 -28.33 33.07
C ARG A 9 15.06 -28.35 34.48
N GLU A 10 15.14 -29.54 35.04
CA GLU A 10 15.93 -29.75 36.25
C GLU A 10 17.34 -30.16 35.85
N ILE A 11 18.31 -29.62 36.58
CA ILE A 11 19.73 -29.88 36.41
C ILE A 11 20.30 -30.32 37.77
N PRO A 12 21.42 -31.05 37.78
CA PRO A 12 22.08 -31.42 39.02
C PRO A 12 22.41 -30.19 39.89
N GLN A 13 21.95 -30.21 41.14
CA GLN A 13 22.09 -29.08 42.08
C GLN A 13 23.52 -28.88 42.61
N GLN A 14 24.36 -29.92 42.55
CA GLN A 14 25.73 -29.91 43.05
C GLN A 14 26.71 -30.30 41.95
N MET A 15 27.93 -29.75 42.00
CA MET A 15 28.95 -30.02 40.99
C MET A 15 29.33 -31.51 40.91
N SER A 16 29.44 -32.19 42.05
CA SER A 16 29.78 -33.63 42.10
C SER A 16 28.76 -34.53 41.40
N ALA A 17 27.52 -34.10 41.28
CA ALA A 17 26.51 -34.86 40.54
C ALA A 17 26.71 -34.77 39.01
N TRP A 18 27.51 -33.81 38.52
CA TRP A 18 27.89 -33.73 37.11
C TRP A 18 28.97 -34.75 36.72
N ASP A 19 29.70 -35.34 37.68
CA ASP A 19 30.75 -36.34 37.41
C ASP A 19 30.19 -37.57 36.67
N SER A 20 28.90 -37.86 36.85
CA SER A 20 28.18 -38.94 36.16
C SER A 20 27.92 -38.66 34.68
N TYR A 21 28.11 -37.41 34.22
CA TYR A 21 27.77 -36.97 32.87
C TYR A 21 28.97 -36.37 32.10
N THR A 22 30.15 -36.98 32.26
CA THR A 22 31.43 -36.44 31.76
C THR A 22 31.94 -37.09 30.47
N SER A 23 31.19 -38.02 29.89
CA SER A 23 31.53 -38.72 28.64
C SER A 23 30.34 -38.74 27.68
N GLU A 24 30.63 -38.94 26.38
CA GLU A 24 29.63 -38.97 25.30
C GLU A 24 28.54 -40.04 25.53
N ASP A 25 28.94 -41.23 25.99
CA ASP A 25 28.04 -42.35 26.33
C ASP A 25 27.24 -42.14 27.63
N LYS A 26 27.49 -41.03 28.35
CA LYS A 26 26.82 -40.67 29.60
C LYS A 26 26.35 -39.22 29.59
N CYS A 27 26.02 -38.67 28.43
CA CYS A 27 25.57 -37.28 28.35
C CYS A 27 24.33 -37.01 29.22
N PHE A 28 24.21 -35.79 29.75
CA PHE A 28 23.02 -35.36 30.47
C PHE A 28 21.88 -35.04 29.49
N ASN A 29 20.77 -35.75 29.61
CA ASN A 29 19.63 -35.65 28.72
C ASN A 29 18.66 -34.56 29.17
N LEU A 30 18.55 -33.50 28.38
CA LEU A 30 17.65 -32.39 28.68
C LEU A 30 16.17 -32.73 28.43
N SER A 31 15.81 -33.80 27.73
CA SER A 31 14.39 -34.10 27.43
C SER A 31 13.96 -35.51 27.83
N GLU A 32 14.80 -36.21 28.59
CA GLU A 32 14.60 -37.61 28.99
C GLU A 32 14.95 -37.85 30.46
N ILE A 33 14.90 -39.10 30.89
CA ILE A 33 15.26 -39.50 32.25
C ILE A 33 16.78 -39.57 32.38
N ASN A 34 17.33 -38.91 33.40
CA ASN A 34 18.73 -39.03 33.80
C ASN A 34 18.82 -39.90 35.05
N GLY A 35 19.32 -41.12 34.89
CA GLY A 35 19.31 -42.17 35.91
C GLY A 35 18.23 -43.23 35.65
N VAL A 36 17.83 -43.97 36.69
CA VAL A 36 16.81 -45.02 36.59
C VAL A 36 15.46 -44.48 37.04
N ALA A 37 14.41 -44.66 36.23
CA ALA A 37 13.07 -44.21 36.57
C ALA A 37 12.64 -44.69 37.97
N GLY A 38 12.25 -43.76 38.85
CA GLY A 38 11.80 -44.06 40.21
C GLY A 38 12.91 -44.26 41.27
N ALA A 39 14.19 -44.16 40.90
CA ALA A 39 15.29 -44.22 41.86
C ALA A 39 15.56 -42.87 42.56
N LEU A 40 16.18 -42.94 43.75
CA LEU A 40 16.58 -41.76 44.52
C LEU A 40 17.72 -41.03 43.79
N GLY A 41 17.57 -39.73 43.50
CA GLY A 41 18.55 -38.94 42.75
C GLY A 41 18.33 -38.88 41.23
N THR A 42 17.26 -39.51 40.71
CA THR A 42 16.87 -39.43 39.30
C THR A 42 16.32 -38.06 38.95
N ILE A 43 16.83 -37.47 37.86
CA ILE A 43 16.29 -36.25 37.26
C ILE A 43 15.46 -36.64 36.04
N ASP A 44 14.14 -36.63 36.21
CA ASP A 44 13.21 -36.95 35.13
C ASP A 44 12.86 -35.69 34.31
N ASN A 45 13.56 -35.48 33.19
CA ASN A 45 13.21 -34.44 32.22
C ASN A 45 12.32 -34.96 31.08
N SER A 46 11.76 -36.18 31.19
CA SER A 46 10.91 -36.78 30.16
C SER A 46 9.50 -36.19 30.12
N ALA A 47 8.76 -36.51 29.05
CA ALA A 47 7.36 -36.12 28.88
C ALA A 47 6.40 -36.75 29.90
N ALA A 48 6.84 -37.75 30.67
CA ALA A 48 6.05 -38.32 31.77
C ALA A 48 5.84 -37.31 32.91
N ASN A 49 6.75 -36.34 33.06
CA ASN A 49 6.59 -35.20 33.94
C ASN A 49 5.91 -34.05 33.17
N ALA A 50 4.67 -33.72 33.52
CA ALA A 50 3.78 -32.84 32.74
C ALA A 50 4.33 -31.43 32.42
N SER A 51 5.41 -30.99 33.06
CA SER A 51 6.06 -29.70 32.81
C SER A 51 7.39 -29.80 32.02
N ARG A 52 7.77 -31.00 31.58
CA ARG A 52 9.06 -31.31 30.94
C ARG A 52 8.85 -32.10 29.64
N GLY A 53 9.86 -32.85 29.19
CA GLY A 53 9.88 -33.49 27.89
C GLY A 53 10.30 -32.53 26.77
N PRO A 54 10.08 -32.88 25.50
CA PRO A 54 10.61 -32.17 24.34
C PRO A 54 10.43 -30.64 24.33
N VAL A 55 11.39 -29.92 23.72
CA VAL A 55 11.26 -28.47 23.55
C VAL A 55 10.33 -28.19 22.38
N LYS A 56 9.19 -27.55 22.64
CA LYS A 56 8.29 -27.08 21.58
C LYS A 56 8.83 -25.79 20.97
N VAL A 57 9.02 -25.78 19.66
CA VAL A 57 9.60 -24.65 18.93
C VAL A 57 8.66 -24.10 17.84
N GLU A 58 8.76 -22.80 17.62
CA GLU A 58 8.08 -22.06 16.56
C GLU A 58 9.09 -21.35 15.64
N ARG A 59 8.64 -20.92 14.46
CA ARG A 59 9.46 -20.08 13.58
C ARG A 59 9.64 -18.71 14.21
N ALA A 60 10.87 -18.19 14.12
CA ALA A 60 11.20 -16.85 14.61
C ALA A 60 10.83 -15.75 13.58
N THR A 61 10.25 -16.15 12.45
CA THR A 61 9.90 -15.31 11.31
C THR A 61 8.47 -15.61 10.87
N ALA A 62 7.87 -14.64 10.19
CA ALA A 62 6.69 -14.81 9.36
C ALA A 62 7.06 -15.04 7.90
N ARG A 63 6.08 -15.39 7.07
CA ARG A 63 6.25 -15.52 5.61
C ARG A 63 5.07 -14.90 4.87
N PHE A 64 5.38 -14.17 3.80
CA PHE A 64 4.39 -13.73 2.81
C PHE A 64 4.47 -14.67 1.60
N ASP A 65 3.29 -15.14 1.20
CA ASP A 65 3.09 -15.88 -0.04
C ASP A 65 2.18 -15.05 -0.95
N PHE A 66 2.41 -15.11 -2.25
CA PHE A 66 1.66 -14.34 -3.24
C PHE A 66 1.09 -15.25 -4.33
N ARG A 67 -0.07 -14.90 -4.85
CA ARG A 67 -0.63 -15.46 -6.09
C ARG A 67 -1.21 -14.36 -6.95
N ASP A 68 -1.40 -14.67 -8.23
CA ASP A 68 -2.24 -13.85 -9.08
C ASP A 68 -3.71 -13.97 -8.66
N GLY A 69 -4.38 -12.82 -8.55
CA GLY A 69 -5.80 -12.72 -8.26
C GLY A 69 -6.56 -11.91 -9.30
N SER A 70 -5.95 -11.60 -10.44
CA SER A 70 -6.63 -10.86 -11.52
C SER A 70 -7.83 -11.64 -12.08
N PRO A 71 -8.83 -10.93 -12.64
CA PRO A 71 -9.98 -11.57 -13.28
C PRO A 71 -9.57 -12.64 -14.32
N ALA A 72 -10.35 -13.71 -14.42
CA ALA A 72 -10.04 -14.82 -15.33
C ALA A 72 -10.05 -14.44 -16.83
N ASN A 73 -10.71 -13.33 -17.18
CA ASN A 73 -10.84 -12.82 -18.54
C ASN A 73 -9.80 -11.74 -18.89
N THR A 74 -8.79 -11.53 -18.06
CA THR A 74 -7.68 -10.61 -18.31
C THR A 74 -6.36 -11.35 -18.38
N ASP A 75 -5.34 -10.71 -18.96
CA ASP A 75 -3.97 -11.18 -18.79
C ASP A 75 -3.59 -11.21 -17.30
N ALA A 76 -2.64 -12.08 -16.96
CA ALA A 76 -2.15 -12.22 -15.60
C ALA A 76 -1.77 -10.87 -14.97
N ASN A 77 -2.18 -10.66 -13.72
CA ASN A 77 -1.99 -9.45 -12.92
C ASN A 77 -2.51 -8.15 -13.59
N THR A 78 -3.51 -8.25 -14.47
CA THR A 78 -4.08 -7.10 -15.18
C THR A 78 -5.51 -6.82 -14.73
N TYR A 79 -5.83 -5.56 -14.43
CA TYR A 79 -7.11 -5.17 -13.85
C TYR A 79 -7.72 -4.00 -14.64
N PRO A 80 -9.00 -4.05 -15.02
CA PRO A 80 -9.66 -2.92 -15.65
C PRO A 80 -10.00 -1.86 -14.60
N VAL A 81 -9.60 -0.60 -14.82
CA VAL A 81 -9.66 0.45 -13.78
C VAL A 81 -10.40 1.70 -14.23
N VAL A 82 -10.06 2.25 -15.40
CA VAL A 82 -10.69 3.47 -15.90
C VAL A 82 -11.63 3.11 -17.04
N TYR A 83 -12.84 3.68 -17.00
CA TYR A 83 -13.86 3.51 -18.01
C TYR A 83 -14.30 4.86 -18.55
N ILE A 84 -14.74 4.90 -19.81
CA ILE A 84 -15.44 6.06 -20.36
C ILE A 84 -16.76 6.20 -19.60
N GLN A 85 -17.10 7.41 -19.16
CA GLN A 85 -18.44 7.69 -18.64
C GLN A 85 -19.40 7.97 -19.79
N ASN A 86 -20.54 7.28 -19.79
CA ASN A 86 -21.63 7.58 -20.70
C ASN A 86 -22.31 8.91 -20.30
N PRO A 87 -23.05 9.57 -21.22
CA PRO A 87 -23.74 10.83 -20.91
C PRO A 87 -24.76 10.73 -19.77
N ASP A 88 -25.28 9.53 -19.49
CA ASP A 88 -26.21 9.25 -18.39
C ASP A 88 -25.51 8.96 -17.05
N GLY A 89 -24.16 9.05 -17.01
CA GLY A 89 -23.34 8.76 -15.84
C GLY A 89 -23.05 7.27 -15.61
N SER A 90 -23.55 6.37 -16.47
CA SER A 90 -23.23 4.94 -16.39
C SER A 90 -21.82 4.65 -16.88
N GLN A 91 -21.28 3.51 -16.43
CA GLN A 91 -19.97 3.02 -16.84
C GLN A 91 -20.03 2.51 -18.29
N GLY A 92 -19.25 3.13 -19.17
CA GLY A 92 -19.09 2.74 -20.56
C GLY A 92 -17.92 1.80 -20.80
N ALA A 93 -17.32 1.91 -22.00
CA ALA A 93 -16.22 1.05 -22.40
C ALA A 93 -14.95 1.26 -21.57
N LYS A 94 -14.19 0.19 -21.37
CA LYS A 94 -12.93 0.20 -20.62
C LYS A 94 -11.86 1.00 -21.35
N LEU A 95 -11.31 2.01 -20.68
CA LEU A 95 -10.24 2.87 -21.18
C LEU A 95 -8.85 2.41 -20.76
N ILE A 96 -8.62 2.22 -19.45
CA ILE A 96 -7.30 1.87 -18.89
C ILE A 96 -7.38 0.55 -18.11
N ASP A 97 -6.48 -0.37 -18.45
CA ASP A 97 -6.06 -1.46 -17.57
C ASP A 97 -4.82 -1.05 -16.76
N ILE A 98 -4.71 -1.58 -15.56
CA ILE A 98 -3.50 -1.57 -14.75
C ILE A 98 -2.91 -2.97 -14.72
N LYS A 99 -1.68 -3.12 -15.23
CA LYS A 99 -0.91 -4.34 -15.08
C LYS A 99 0.08 -4.21 -13.94
N LEU A 100 -0.10 -4.98 -12.87
CA LEU A 100 0.88 -5.05 -11.78
C LEU A 100 2.10 -5.84 -12.24
N ASN A 101 3.28 -5.24 -12.13
CA ASN A 101 4.54 -5.83 -12.60
C ASN A 101 5.52 -6.12 -11.47
N LYS A 102 5.60 -5.24 -10.49
CA LYS A 102 6.50 -5.34 -9.34
C LYS A 102 5.73 -5.19 -8.05
N MET A 103 6.25 -5.82 -7.00
CA MET A 103 5.84 -5.59 -5.63
C MET A 103 7.05 -5.39 -4.74
N ALA A 104 6.90 -4.63 -3.65
CA ALA A 104 7.98 -4.31 -2.75
C ALA A 104 7.56 -4.48 -1.29
N LEU A 105 8.40 -5.15 -0.50
CA LEU A 105 8.25 -5.22 0.94
C LEU A 105 8.83 -3.97 1.58
N VAL A 106 8.06 -3.34 2.47
CA VAL A 106 8.48 -2.17 3.25
C VAL A 106 8.22 -2.35 4.75
N ASN A 107 8.98 -1.61 5.56
CA ASN A 107 8.88 -1.57 7.02
C ASN A 107 9.04 -2.95 7.70
N MET A 108 9.98 -3.77 7.26
CA MET A 108 10.31 -5.02 7.96
C MET A 108 11.08 -4.70 9.24
N GLY A 109 10.64 -5.18 10.41
CA GLY A 109 11.27 -4.87 11.70
C GLY A 109 12.78 -5.16 11.71
N LYS A 110 13.62 -4.18 12.05
CA LYS A 110 15.08 -4.36 11.97
C LYS A 110 15.63 -5.25 13.08
N THR A 111 15.00 -5.19 14.25
CA THR A 111 15.36 -5.96 15.44
C THR A 111 14.09 -6.54 16.04
N PHE A 112 14.16 -7.78 16.54
CA PHE A 112 13.07 -8.46 17.21
C PHE A 112 13.63 -9.28 18.37
N TYR A 113 12.79 -9.61 19.35
CA TYR A 113 13.22 -10.48 20.46
C TYR A 113 13.30 -11.93 20.02
N TYR A 114 14.36 -12.63 20.42
CA TYR A 114 14.51 -14.05 20.07
C TYR A 114 13.37 -14.90 20.66
N LEU A 115 13.02 -14.66 21.92
CA LEU A 115 11.87 -15.25 22.59
C LEU A 115 10.65 -14.32 22.47
N LYS A 116 9.50 -14.88 22.08
CA LYS A 116 8.23 -14.14 21.95
C LYS A 116 7.84 -13.53 23.29
N ARG A 117 7.22 -12.36 23.26
CA ARG A 117 6.73 -11.65 24.44
C ARG A 117 5.33 -11.14 24.18
N VAL A 118 4.50 -11.20 25.20
CA VAL A 118 3.14 -10.67 25.16
C VAL A 118 2.87 -9.79 26.37
N SER A 119 1.98 -8.81 26.21
CA SER A 119 1.45 -7.98 27.29
C SER A 119 0.06 -7.45 26.93
N ASN A 120 -0.64 -6.85 27.88
CA ASN A 120 -2.00 -6.35 27.65
C ASN A 120 -2.02 -5.07 26.81
N ASN A 121 -0.91 -4.32 26.75
CA ASN A 121 -0.80 -3.03 26.06
C ASN A 121 0.25 -3.00 24.92
N GLY A 122 0.99 -4.09 24.70
CA GLY A 122 2.05 -4.18 23.69
C GLY A 122 3.37 -3.52 24.11
N LEU A 123 3.45 -3.02 25.35
CA LEU A 123 4.65 -2.45 25.94
C LEU A 123 5.33 -3.47 26.85
N ASN A 124 6.61 -3.19 27.13
CA ASN A 124 7.45 -3.99 28.01
C ASN A 124 7.51 -3.42 29.45
N ASP A 125 6.51 -2.63 29.83
CA ASP A 125 6.35 -2.08 31.17
C ASP A 125 5.87 -3.17 32.14
N GLY A 126 6.63 -3.36 33.22
CA GLY A 126 6.32 -4.34 34.26
C GLY A 126 7.03 -5.70 34.16
N TRP A 127 8.08 -5.84 33.34
CA TRP A 127 9.00 -6.98 33.42
C TRP A 127 9.51 -7.12 34.87
N ASN A 128 9.12 -8.21 35.56
CA ASN A 128 9.48 -8.52 36.95
C ASN A 128 9.06 -7.48 38.03
N ALA A 129 8.11 -6.59 37.76
CA ALA A 129 7.58 -5.70 38.80
C ALA A 129 6.51 -6.45 39.64
N ALA A 130 6.76 -6.60 40.95
CA ALA A 130 5.77 -7.14 41.87
C ALA A 130 4.49 -6.29 41.84
N GLY A 131 3.35 -6.91 41.53
CA GLY A 131 2.05 -6.24 41.38
C GLY A 131 1.71 -5.74 39.97
N SER A 132 2.53 -6.02 38.95
CA SER A 132 2.19 -5.69 37.55
C SER A 132 0.93 -6.42 37.10
N THR A 133 -0.06 -5.67 36.59
CA THR A 133 -1.30 -6.18 35.99
C THR A 133 -1.25 -6.22 34.47
N ASN A 134 -0.11 -5.92 33.86
CA ASN A 134 0.04 -5.81 32.40
C ASN A 134 0.08 -7.17 31.66
N GLY A 135 -0.22 -8.28 32.35
CA GLY A 135 -0.32 -9.61 31.72
C GLY A 135 0.95 -10.07 31.00
N TRP A 136 2.10 -9.50 31.39
CA TRP A 136 3.36 -9.72 30.70
C TRP A 136 3.82 -11.18 30.79
N ALA A 137 4.22 -11.79 29.67
CA ALA A 137 4.75 -13.15 29.65
C ALA A 137 5.81 -13.39 28.57
N LEU A 138 6.88 -14.09 28.95
CA LEU A 138 7.88 -14.64 28.03
C LEU A 138 7.38 -15.97 27.45
N CYS A 139 7.51 -16.14 26.13
CA CYS A 139 6.94 -17.25 25.39
C CYS A 139 5.43 -17.46 25.69
N GLY A 140 4.72 -16.36 26.00
CA GLY A 140 3.29 -16.39 26.23
C GLY A 140 2.52 -16.62 24.93
N ALA A 141 1.35 -17.25 25.03
CA ALA A 141 0.47 -17.41 23.89
C ALA A 141 -0.09 -16.06 23.44
N GLU A 142 -0.11 -15.85 22.12
CA GLU A 142 -0.90 -14.78 21.52
C GLU A 142 -2.38 -15.11 21.67
N LYS A 143 -3.17 -14.12 22.08
CA LYS A 143 -4.63 -14.22 22.20
C LYS A 143 -5.25 -13.27 21.19
N PRO A 144 -6.08 -13.77 20.26
CA PRO A 144 -6.75 -12.92 19.29
C PRO A 144 -7.68 -11.92 19.98
N TRP A 145 -7.90 -10.77 19.34
CA TRP A 145 -8.93 -9.84 19.77
C TRP A 145 -10.24 -10.13 19.06
N TYR A 146 -11.34 -9.88 19.75
CA TYR A 146 -12.69 -10.06 19.23
C TYR A 146 -13.46 -8.75 19.27
N THR A 147 -14.30 -8.54 18.27
CA THR A 147 -15.22 -7.40 18.19
C THR A 147 -16.67 -7.88 18.29
N LEU A 148 -17.52 -7.04 18.89
CA LEU A 148 -18.95 -7.25 18.94
C LEU A 148 -19.54 -7.03 17.55
N GLN A 149 -20.38 -7.98 17.11
CA GLN A 149 -21.02 -7.91 15.80
C GLN A 149 -21.94 -6.68 15.67
N THR A 150 -22.59 -6.29 16.76
CA THR A 150 -23.58 -5.20 16.83
C THR A 150 -23.03 -3.84 16.43
N ASP A 151 -21.85 -3.47 16.94
CA ASP A 151 -21.30 -2.11 16.79
C ASP A 151 -19.81 -2.07 16.43
N GLY A 152 -19.10 -3.19 16.52
CA GLY A 152 -17.66 -3.28 16.19
C GLY A 152 -16.74 -2.92 17.35
N SER A 153 -17.30 -2.60 18.51
CA SER A 153 -16.51 -2.38 19.72
C SER A 153 -15.84 -3.66 20.19
N LEU A 154 -14.80 -3.55 21.02
CA LEU A 154 -14.09 -4.70 21.56
C LEU A 154 -14.98 -5.55 22.48
N ASP A 155 -14.91 -6.87 22.32
CA ASP A 155 -15.52 -7.81 23.26
C ASP A 155 -14.67 -7.92 24.53
N HIS A 156 -15.05 -7.15 25.54
CA HIS A 156 -14.34 -7.09 26.83
C HIS A 156 -14.43 -8.41 27.62
N ASN A 157 -15.32 -9.34 27.26
CA ASN A 157 -15.38 -10.67 27.88
C ASN A 157 -14.34 -11.63 27.31
N ARG A 158 -13.75 -11.30 26.16
CA ARG A 158 -12.73 -12.10 25.46
C ARG A 158 -11.52 -11.22 25.13
N PRO A 159 -10.82 -10.68 26.14
CA PRO A 159 -9.69 -9.78 25.91
C PRO A 159 -8.56 -10.53 25.21
N GLY A 160 -8.02 -9.90 24.17
CA GLY A 160 -6.79 -10.34 23.51
C GLY A 160 -5.56 -9.91 24.30
N ASN A 161 -4.39 -10.08 23.69
CA ASN A 161 -3.15 -9.45 24.13
C ASN A 161 -2.36 -8.95 22.93
N TYR A 162 -1.31 -8.19 23.19
CA TYR A 162 -0.40 -7.71 22.17
C TYR A 162 0.90 -8.50 22.21
N ILE A 163 1.48 -8.75 21.04
CA ILE A 163 2.90 -9.07 20.92
C ILE A 163 3.71 -7.82 21.28
N VAL A 164 4.81 -7.98 22.01
CA VAL A 164 5.69 -6.88 22.40
C VAL A 164 6.87 -6.76 21.45
N ASP A 165 6.88 -5.67 20.67
CA ASP A 165 7.95 -5.33 19.74
C ASP A 165 9.24 -4.90 20.46
N TYR A 166 10.39 -5.06 19.80
CA TYR A 166 11.67 -4.57 20.33
C TYR A 166 11.69 -3.05 20.53
N PHE A 167 11.08 -2.31 19.61
CA PHE A 167 10.97 -0.86 19.61
C PHE A 167 9.59 -0.37 20.10
N ALA A 168 8.89 -1.16 20.91
CA ALA A 168 7.53 -0.83 21.36
C ALA A 168 7.43 0.56 22.00
N GLN A 169 8.41 0.95 22.82
CA GLN A 169 8.40 2.29 23.45
C GLN A 169 8.53 3.42 22.43
N GLN A 170 9.40 3.27 21.43
CA GLN A 170 9.60 4.27 20.38
C GLN A 170 8.39 4.36 19.46
N LYS A 171 7.81 3.23 19.10
CA LYS A 171 6.56 3.18 18.31
C LYS A 171 5.40 3.85 19.05
N ASN A 172 5.30 3.63 20.36
CA ASN A 172 4.29 4.26 21.20
C ASN A 172 4.47 5.78 21.34
N ALA A 173 5.70 6.27 21.25
CA ALA A 173 5.99 7.71 21.23
C ALA A 173 5.72 8.36 19.86
N GLY A 174 5.54 7.56 18.82
CA GLY A 174 5.46 7.99 17.43
C GLY A 174 6.83 8.08 16.75
N ILE A 175 6.93 7.57 15.53
CA ILE A 175 8.14 7.64 14.70
C ILE A 175 7.85 8.56 13.50
N SER A 176 8.53 9.70 13.43
CA SER A 176 8.37 10.67 12.35
C SER A 176 9.62 10.84 11.47
N GLU A 177 10.76 10.32 11.91
CA GLU A 177 12.06 10.47 11.26
C GLU A 177 12.97 9.27 11.56
N ASN A 178 14.12 9.20 10.88
CA ASN A 178 15.15 8.18 11.10
C ASN A 178 14.64 6.73 10.98
N PHE A 179 13.68 6.48 10.08
CA PHE A 179 13.04 5.17 9.87
C PHE A 179 14.03 4.02 9.64
N SER A 180 15.18 4.27 9.02
CA SER A 180 16.21 3.25 8.80
C SER A 180 16.86 2.71 10.09
N THR A 181 16.65 3.38 11.22
CA THR A 181 17.01 2.88 12.56
C THR A 181 16.12 1.71 12.97
N TYR A 182 14.83 1.77 12.65
CA TYR A 182 13.80 0.86 13.16
C TYR A 182 13.45 -0.25 12.17
N PHE A 183 13.55 0.05 10.87
CA PHE A 183 13.09 -0.83 9.81
C PHE A 183 14.18 -1.16 8.80
N ASN A 184 14.21 -2.43 8.41
CA ASN A 184 14.70 -2.82 7.10
C ASN A 184 13.65 -2.38 6.08
N TYR A 185 14.12 -1.81 4.98
CA TYR A 185 13.28 -1.37 3.88
C TYR A 185 12.23 -0.31 4.25
N ALA A 186 12.65 0.77 4.91
CA ALA A 186 11.74 1.82 5.36
C ALA A 186 10.87 2.39 4.22
N PHE A 187 9.56 2.52 4.48
CA PHE A 187 8.60 3.11 3.54
C PHE A 187 8.86 4.60 3.32
N PHE A 188 9.04 5.35 4.42
CA PHE A 188 9.44 6.75 4.38
C PHE A 188 10.96 6.92 4.41
N ASP A 189 11.40 8.01 3.82
CA ASP A 189 12.76 8.52 3.94
C ASP A 189 13.00 8.98 5.38
N ASN A 190 14.27 9.09 5.79
CA ASN A 190 14.60 9.44 7.17
C ASN A 190 14.11 10.84 7.59
N ASP A 191 13.71 11.70 6.65
CA ASP A 191 13.08 12.99 6.90
C ASP A 191 11.54 12.95 6.90
N GLY A 192 10.94 11.75 6.81
CA GLY A 192 9.49 11.56 6.77
C GLY A 192 8.87 11.74 5.40
N THR A 193 9.66 11.96 4.34
CA THR A 193 9.13 12.09 2.98
C THR A 193 8.92 10.74 2.29
N LEU A 194 7.90 10.67 1.42
CA LEU A 194 7.61 9.48 0.62
C LEU A 194 8.15 9.62 -0.80
N ASN A 195 8.79 8.58 -1.32
CA ASN A 195 9.31 8.56 -2.70
C ASN A 195 9.12 7.19 -3.39
N ASN A 196 8.06 7.05 -4.18
CA ASN A 196 7.79 5.84 -4.98
C ASN A 196 8.84 5.58 -6.09
N GLY A 197 9.70 6.56 -6.40
CA GLY A 197 10.83 6.38 -7.33
C GLY A 197 11.83 5.30 -6.89
N ASN A 198 11.80 4.88 -5.61
CA ASN A 198 12.65 3.83 -5.05
C ASN A 198 12.52 2.46 -5.74
N PHE A 199 11.45 2.22 -6.51
CA PHE A 199 11.31 0.98 -7.29
C PHE A 199 12.42 0.75 -8.33
N ASN A 200 13.12 1.82 -8.73
CA ASN A 200 14.02 1.82 -9.89
C ASN A 200 15.47 2.22 -9.55
N THR A 201 15.80 2.52 -8.29
CA THR A 201 17.15 2.99 -7.93
C THR A 201 18.08 1.82 -7.55
N ALA A 202 19.38 1.98 -7.82
CA ALA A 202 20.42 1.02 -7.42
C ALA A 202 20.53 0.84 -5.90
N ASP A 203 20.08 1.83 -5.13
CA ASP A 203 20.11 1.82 -3.66
C ASP A 203 18.97 1.00 -3.03
N GLN A 204 18.03 0.48 -3.83
CA GLN A 204 16.90 -0.40 -3.48
C GLN A 204 16.49 -0.34 -2.01
N ARG A 205 16.07 0.86 -1.58
CA ARG A 205 15.60 1.07 -0.20
C ARG A 205 14.43 0.18 0.11
N TRP A 206 13.57 -0.12 -0.86
CA TRP A 206 12.53 -1.13 -0.72
C TRP A 206 13.01 -2.46 -1.27
N TYR A 207 12.54 -3.56 -0.69
CA TYR A 207 12.85 -4.85 -1.28
C TYR A 207 11.90 -5.15 -2.43
N VAL A 208 12.34 -4.84 -3.65
CA VAL A 208 11.54 -4.99 -4.87
C VAL A 208 11.69 -6.40 -5.44
N SER A 209 10.58 -6.97 -5.88
CA SER A 209 10.52 -8.23 -6.61
C SER A 209 9.64 -8.05 -7.86
N GLU A 210 10.06 -8.67 -8.96
CA GLU A 210 9.18 -8.83 -10.12
C GLU A 210 8.11 -9.86 -9.76
N ILE A 211 6.84 -9.53 -10.01
CA ILE A 211 5.71 -10.42 -9.75
C ILE A 211 5.84 -11.68 -10.62
N SER A 212 6.25 -11.52 -11.89
CA SER A 212 6.47 -12.65 -12.80
C SER A 212 7.51 -13.64 -12.26
N ASP A 213 8.59 -13.15 -11.65
CA ASP A 213 9.67 -13.98 -11.15
C ASP A 213 9.23 -14.73 -9.88
N VAL A 214 8.47 -14.08 -9.00
CA VAL A 214 7.86 -14.73 -7.83
C VAL A 214 6.88 -15.81 -8.25
N LEU A 215 6.01 -15.53 -9.21
CA LEU A 215 5.00 -16.48 -9.68
C LEU A 215 5.62 -17.69 -10.41
N SER A 216 6.71 -17.48 -11.16
CA SER A 216 7.35 -18.53 -11.95
C SER A 216 8.33 -19.37 -11.12
N ASN A 217 9.15 -18.73 -10.28
CA ASN A 217 10.27 -19.38 -9.59
C ASN A 217 10.03 -19.61 -8.10
N GLY A 218 9.00 -19.00 -7.51
CA GLY A 218 8.65 -19.21 -6.12
C GLY A 218 8.30 -20.67 -5.85
N ASN A 219 8.72 -21.17 -4.69
CA ASN A 219 8.32 -22.50 -4.26
C ASN A 219 6.79 -22.53 -4.11
N PRO A 220 6.10 -23.50 -4.74
CA PRO A 220 4.67 -23.65 -4.57
C PRO A 220 4.35 -23.97 -3.11
N ASP A 221 3.33 -23.31 -2.60
CA ASP A 221 2.71 -23.66 -1.35
C ASP A 221 1.27 -24.09 -1.66
N ASN A 222 1.01 -25.39 -1.53
CA ASN A 222 -0.29 -25.99 -1.80
C ASN A 222 -1.28 -25.77 -0.64
N TRP A 223 -1.24 -24.60 0.00
CA TRP A 223 -2.32 -24.17 0.86
C TRP A 223 -3.58 -24.09 0.01
N ASP A 224 -4.37 -25.15 0.11
CA ASP A 224 -5.55 -25.33 -0.70
C ASP A 224 -6.78 -24.97 0.13
N ASN A 225 -7.26 -23.74 -0.04
CA ASN A 225 -8.53 -23.30 0.52
C ASN A 225 -9.70 -23.90 -0.30
N ASN A 226 -9.92 -25.21 -0.15
CA ASN A 226 -10.97 -26.01 -0.79
C ASN A 226 -10.95 -26.05 -2.35
N GLY A 227 -9.80 -25.94 -2.98
CA GLY A 227 -9.58 -26.06 -4.43
C GLY A 227 -9.69 -24.76 -5.22
N ASN A 228 -10.10 -23.65 -4.58
CA ASN A 228 -10.70 -22.52 -5.30
C ASN A 228 -9.77 -21.32 -5.55
N LYS A 229 -8.63 -21.23 -4.85
CA LYS A 229 -7.77 -20.04 -4.86
C LYS A 229 -6.49 -20.16 -5.70
N GLY A 230 -6.27 -21.30 -6.38
CA GLY A 230 -5.06 -21.54 -7.16
C GLY A 230 -3.80 -21.73 -6.28
N THR A 231 -2.61 -21.74 -6.89
CA THR A 231 -1.35 -22.03 -6.19
C THR A 231 -0.67 -20.76 -5.70
N TYR A 232 -0.48 -20.64 -4.38
CA TYR A 232 0.37 -19.60 -3.79
C TYR A 232 1.85 -19.91 -3.97
N LYS A 233 2.65 -18.85 -4.07
CA LYS A 233 4.09 -18.91 -4.24
C LYS A 233 4.76 -18.21 -3.08
N VAL A 234 5.73 -18.88 -2.47
CA VAL A 234 6.53 -18.28 -1.40
C VAL A 234 7.24 -17.06 -1.95
N TRP A 235 6.93 -15.88 -1.41
CA TRP A 235 7.62 -14.65 -1.80
C TRP A 235 8.76 -14.34 -0.84
N ARG A 236 8.47 -14.19 0.46
CA ARG A 236 9.50 -13.73 1.40
C ARG A 236 9.27 -14.12 2.85
N TYR A 237 10.36 -14.29 3.58
CA TYR A 237 10.38 -14.36 5.04
C TYR A 237 10.64 -12.98 5.62
N LEU A 238 10.01 -12.69 6.74
CA LEU A 238 10.10 -11.39 7.39
C LEU A 238 10.14 -11.54 8.91
N THR A 239 10.82 -10.60 9.55
CA THR A 239 10.87 -10.46 11.01
C THR A 239 9.57 -9.88 11.55
N GLU A 240 9.32 -10.15 12.83
CA GLU A 240 8.18 -9.59 13.55
C GLU A 240 8.22 -8.06 13.55
N ASN A 241 7.07 -7.43 13.33
CA ASN A 241 6.88 -5.99 13.39
C ASN A 241 5.44 -5.71 13.83
N VAL A 242 5.28 -5.19 15.05
CA VAL A 242 3.96 -4.89 15.63
C VAL A 242 3.94 -3.51 16.29
N ALA A 243 2.78 -2.87 16.35
CA ALA A 243 2.54 -1.62 17.06
C ALA A 243 1.86 -1.88 18.41
N PRO A 244 2.22 -1.15 19.48
CA PRO A 244 1.51 -1.23 20.75
C PRO A 244 0.20 -0.44 20.70
N GLY A 245 -0.92 -1.02 21.13
CA GLY A 245 -2.22 -0.33 21.11
C GLY A 245 -2.82 -0.16 19.71
N ILE A 246 -4.02 0.42 19.65
CA ILE A 246 -4.80 0.58 18.41
C ILE A 246 -4.28 1.77 17.58
N GLU A 247 -4.06 2.91 18.24
CA GLU A 247 -3.77 4.20 17.59
C GLU A 247 -2.37 4.28 16.94
N ASN A 248 -1.45 3.38 17.31
CA ASN A 248 -0.08 3.41 16.79
C ASN A 248 0.10 2.62 15.47
N GLN A 249 -0.99 2.14 14.89
CA GLN A 249 -1.02 1.46 13.58
C GLN A 249 -1.13 2.51 12.47
N VAL A 250 0.04 2.99 12.06
CA VAL A 250 0.21 4.07 11.08
C VAL A 250 1.24 3.68 10.02
N ASN A 251 1.15 4.33 8.86
CA ASN A 251 1.97 4.08 7.68
C ASN A 251 3.49 4.12 7.99
N GLY A 252 3.90 4.93 8.97
CA GLY A 252 5.29 5.04 9.40
C GLY A 252 5.85 3.82 10.13
N ILE A 253 4.99 2.91 10.60
CA ILE A 253 5.35 1.80 11.50
C ILE A 253 5.04 0.44 10.89
N SER A 254 3.86 0.27 10.31
CA SER A 254 3.35 -1.06 9.92
C SER A 254 4.09 -1.62 8.72
N THR A 255 4.16 -2.94 8.61
CA THR A 255 4.73 -3.62 7.43
C THR A 255 3.74 -3.57 6.27
N ALA A 256 4.21 -3.22 5.07
CA ALA A 256 3.36 -3.17 3.88
C ALA A 256 3.97 -3.88 2.67
N VAL A 257 3.10 -4.14 1.70
CA VAL A 257 3.43 -4.48 0.32
C VAL A 257 3.02 -3.32 -0.57
N VAL A 258 3.99 -2.73 -1.26
CA VAL A 258 3.73 -1.73 -2.30
C VAL A 258 3.68 -2.43 -3.65
N PHE A 259 2.59 -2.28 -4.40
CA PHE A 259 2.51 -2.76 -5.78
C PHE A 259 2.74 -1.63 -6.77
N LYS A 260 3.45 -1.92 -7.87
CA LYS A 260 3.64 -1.01 -8.99
C LYS A 260 2.82 -1.48 -10.17
N GLY A 261 1.99 -0.59 -10.70
CA GLY A 261 1.12 -0.84 -11.86
C GLY A 261 1.53 0.00 -13.06
N LYS A 262 1.55 -0.60 -14.26
CA LYS A 262 1.68 0.10 -15.54
C LYS A 262 0.29 0.34 -16.13
N MET A 263 0.03 1.55 -16.60
CA MET A 263 -1.19 1.89 -17.34
C MET A 263 -1.11 1.33 -18.77
N LEU A 264 -2.19 0.69 -19.24
CA LEU A 264 -2.35 0.19 -20.59
C LEU A 264 -3.68 0.70 -21.14
N ALA A 265 -3.66 1.45 -22.23
CA ALA A 265 -4.88 2.02 -22.81
C ALA A 265 -5.47 1.13 -23.91
N SER A 266 -6.79 1.03 -23.98
CA SER A 266 -7.47 0.27 -25.04
C SER A 266 -7.33 0.97 -26.39
N ASN A 267 -6.70 0.30 -27.36
CA ASN A 267 -6.59 0.83 -28.73
C ASN A 267 -7.92 0.78 -29.48
N ASP A 268 -8.87 -0.06 -29.05
CA ASP A 268 -10.17 -0.25 -29.70
C ASP A 268 -11.07 1.00 -29.60
N LEU A 269 -10.73 1.93 -28.70
CA LEU A 269 -11.43 3.19 -28.50
C LEU A 269 -10.94 4.32 -29.42
N LYS A 270 -9.92 4.07 -30.24
CA LYS A 270 -9.42 5.08 -31.17
C LYS A 270 -10.45 5.39 -32.24
N THR A 271 -10.64 6.68 -32.48
CA THR A 271 -11.52 7.17 -33.54
C THR A 271 -10.68 7.68 -34.71
N ASP A 272 -11.01 7.30 -35.94
CA ASP A 272 -10.41 7.91 -37.12
C ASP A 272 -10.91 9.34 -37.28
N LEU A 273 -10.02 10.30 -37.00
CA LEU A 273 -10.34 11.73 -37.00
C LEU A 273 -10.71 12.25 -38.40
N THR A 274 -10.35 11.55 -39.47
CA THR A 274 -10.69 11.97 -40.85
C THR A 274 -12.18 11.88 -41.15
N ASN A 275 -12.93 11.12 -40.33
CA ASN A 275 -14.38 11.01 -40.42
C ASN A 275 -15.12 12.11 -39.63
N LEU A 276 -14.39 12.97 -38.92
CA LEU A 276 -14.94 14.02 -38.06
C LEU A 276 -14.61 15.40 -38.62
N THR A 277 -15.49 16.37 -38.38
CA THR A 277 -15.25 17.77 -38.79
C THR A 277 -14.34 18.47 -37.79
N GLU A 278 -13.16 18.91 -38.26
CA GLU A 278 -12.22 19.67 -37.44
C GLU A 278 -12.87 20.91 -36.82
N GLY A 279 -12.52 21.21 -35.57
CA GLY A 279 -13.10 22.33 -34.81
C GLY A 279 -14.41 22.01 -34.08
N THR A 280 -15.04 20.86 -34.35
CA THR A 280 -16.21 20.41 -33.56
C THR A 280 -15.83 19.86 -32.18
N ALA A 281 -16.79 19.84 -31.25
CA ALA A 281 -16.59 19.22 -29.94
C ALA A 281 -16.32 17.71 -30.07
N GLU A 282 -17.00 17.03 -31.00
CA GLU A 282 -16.80 15.61 -31.29
C GLU A 282 -15.36 15.33 -31.75
N TYR A 283 -14.84 16.10 -32.71
CA TYR A 283 -13.45 16.00 -33.15
C TYR A 283 -12.47 16.23 -32.00
N ARG A 284 -12.66 17.29 -31.19
CA ARG A 284 -11.77 17.57 -30.05
C ARG A 284 -11.76 16.44 -29.03
N ASN A 285 -12.94 15.92 -28.66
CA ASN A 285 -13.06 14.82 -27.71
C ASN A 285 -12.39 13.55 -28.23
N ALA A 286 -12.63 13.19 -29.49
CA ALA A 286 -11.97 12.07 -30.16
C ALA A 286 -10.45 12.25 -30.23
N LYS A 287 -9.98 13.46 -30.53
CA LYS A 287 -8.55 13.79 -30.55
C LYS A 287 -7.92 13.62 -29.17
N TYR A 288 -8.52 14.15 -28.11
CA TYR A 288 -8.00 14.00 -26.75
C TYR A 288 -7.94 12.55 -26.31
N LEU A 289 -8.95 11.75 -26.66
CA LEU A 289 -8.96 10.31 -26.40
C LEU A 289 -7.82 9.59 -27.15
N ASN A 290 -7.66 9.87 -28.44
CA ASN A 290 -6.56 9.31 -29.23
C ASN A 290 -5.19 9.72 -28.68
N ASP A 291 -4.99 10.99 -28.32
CA ASP A 291 -3.75 11.50 -27.74
C ASP A 291 -3.44 10.81 -26.41
N LEU A 292 -4.45 10.59 -25.55
CA LEU A 292 -4.31 9.83 -24.30
C LEU A 292 -3.87 8.39 -24.58
N ILE A 293 -4.56 7.68 -25.47
CA ILE A 293 -4.24 6.28 -25.78
C ILE A 293 -2.83 6.18 -26.36
N ASN A 294 -2.47 7.08 -27.27
CA ASN A 294 -1.13 7.14 -27.86
C ASN A 294 -0.05 7.44 -26.82
N ALA A 295 -0.28 8.41 -25.92
CA ALA A 295 0.66 8.73 -24.86
C ALA A 295 0.87 7.54 -23.92
N VAL A 296 -0.21 6.94 -23.43
CA VAL A 296 -0.17 5.80 -22.47
C VAL A 296 0.56 4.60 -23.07
N ASN A 297 0.27 4.25 -24.31
CA ASN A 297 0.84 3.06 -24.96
C ASN A 297 2.21 3.31 -25.63
N SER A 298 2.69 4.54 -25.71
CA SER A 298 3.95 4.86 -26.37
C SER A 298 5.16 4.32 -25.62
N LYS A 299 5.95 3.50 -26.32
CA LYS A 299 7.27 3.01 -25.89
C LYS A 299 8.43 3.87 -26.41
N ASP A 300 8.14 4.90 -27.20
CA ASP A 300 9.16 5.72 -27.86
C ASP A 300 9.82 6.68 -26.87
N ALA A 301 11.14 6.58 -26.71
CA ALA A 301 11.92 7.48 -25.86
C ALA A 301 11.84 8.94 -26.34
N SER A 302 11.61 9.18 -27.63
CA SER A 302 11.52 10.54 -28.22
C SER A 302 10.36 11.36 -27.68
N LEU A 303 9.29 10.72 -27.18
CA LEU A 303 8.16 11.37 -26.54
C LEU A 303 8.56 12.08 -25.21
N GLY A 304 9.76 11.79 -24.68
CA GLY A 304 10.31 12.44 -23.50
C GLY A 304 9.89 11.82 -22.18
N ASP A 305 10.44 12.36 -21.09
CA ASP A 305 10.18 11.95 -19.72
C ASP A 305 9.47 13.07 -18.94
N SER A 306 8.75 12.69 -17.88
CA SER A 306 8.17 13.65 -16.95
C SER A 306 7.39 14.78 -17.65
N TYR A 307 7.79 16.04 -17.47
CA TYR A 307 7.17 17.23 -18.06
C TYR A 307 7.46 17.44 -19.56
N LYS A 308 8.39 16.68 -20.15
CA LYS A 308 8.69 16.71 -21.59
C LYS A 308 7.71 15.85 -22.40
N ALA A 309 7.07 14.88 -21.73
CA ALA A 309 5.98 14.09 -22.27
C ALA A 309 4.61 14.69 -21.90
N PRO A 310 3.52 14.27 -22.54
CA PRO A 310 2.17 14.59 -22.08
C PRO A 310 1.99 14.22 -20.60
N ILE A 311 1.37 15.10 -19.82
CA ILE A 311 1.04 14.84 -18.41
C ILE A 311 -0.40 14.39 -18.34
N LEU A 312 -0.68 13.35 -17.56
CA LEU A 312 -2.05 12.90 -17.33
C LEU A 312 -2.54 13.45 -15.98
N TYR A 313 -3.78 13.91 -15.95
CA TYR A 313 -4.45 14.42 -14.76
C TYR A 313 -5.67 13.56 -14.48
N SER A 314 -5.77 13.01 -13.27
CA SER A 314 -6.94 12.27 -12.82
C SER A 314 -7.76 13.12 -11.86
N TYR A 315 -9.07 13.15 -12.06
CA TYR A 315 -10.02 13.83 -11.18
C TYR A 315 -11.37 13.13 -11.22
N ALA A 316 -11.92 12.82 -10.04
CA ALA A 316 -13.23 12.19 -9.88
C ALA A 316 -13.46 10.96 -10.81
N GLY A 317 -12.43 10.13 -10.99
CA GLY A 317 -12.46 8.93 -11.84
C GLY A 317 -12.26 9.17 -13.34
N SER A 318 -12.19 10.42 -13.79
CA SER A 318 -11.87 10.79 -15.18
C SER A 318 -10.38 11.02 -15.37
N LEU A 319 -9.85 10.67 -16.55
CA LEU A 319 -8.44 10.83 -16.90
C LEU A 319 -8.28 11.76 -18.11
N TYR A 320 -7.49 12.81 -17.95
CA TYR A 320 -7.27 13.84 -18.96
C TYR A 320 -5.80 13.83 -19.42
N CYS A 321 -5.57 13.82 -20.73
CA CYS A 321 -4.24 13.98 -21.31
C CYS A 321 -3.97 15.45 -21.64
N THR A 322 -2.97 16.03 -20.97
CA THR A 322 -2.62 17.47 -20.95
C THR A 322 -3.61 18.36 -20.18
N TRP A 323 -3.15 19.55 -19.78
CA TRP A 323 -3.99 20.50 -19.06
C TRP A 323 -5.03 21.16 -19.97
N GLN A 324 -4.75 21.29 -21.28
CA GLN A 324 -5.73 21.83 -22.22
C GLN A 324 -7.00 20.96 -22.26
N ASN A 325 -6.85 19.63 -22.15
CA ASN A 325 -7.99 18.73 -22.03
C ASN A 325 -8.79 18.99 -20.74
N VAL A 326 -8.11 19.18 -19.59
CA VAL A 326 -8.79 19.58 -18.33
C VAL A 326 -9.54 20.89 -18.50
N TYR A 327 -8.91 21.91 -19.09
CA TYR A 327 -9.52 23.21 -19.36
C TYR A 327 -10.77 23.08 -20.23
N ASP A 328 -10.66 22.42 -21.38
CA ASP A 328 -11.77 22.24 -22.33
C ASP A 328 -12.92 21.43 -21.69
N ALA A 329 -12.60 20.38 -20.92
CA ALA A 329 -13.59 19.59 -20.20
C ALA A 329 -14.30 20.41 -19.11
N ALA A 330 -13.57 21.23 -18.35
CA ALA A 330 -14.13 22.09 -17.31
C ALA A 330 -15.07 23.16 -17.91
N VAL A 331 -14.67 23.79 -19.03
CA VAL A 331 -15.52 24.73 -19.77
C VAL A 331 -16.74 23.99 -20.34
N SER A 332 -16.55 22.87 -21.02
CA SER A 332 -17.64 22.09 -21.63
C SER A 332 -18.67 21.61 -20.62
N ALA A 333 -18.25 21.25 -19.40
CA ALA A 333 -19.16 20.80 -18.35
C ALA A 333 -19.93 21.95 -17.67
N SER A 334 -19.55 23.20 -17.94
CA SER A 334 -19.98 24.35 -17.14
C SER A 334 -20.51 25.53 -17.94
N PHE A 335 -20.23 25.61 -19.24
CA PHE A 335 -20.63 26.72 -20.09
C PHE A 335 -21.64 26.28 -21.12
N SER A 336 -22.75 27.00 -21.19
CA SER A 336 -23.67 26.99 -22.33
C SER A 336 -24.06 28.43 -22.66
N TYR A 337 -24.74 28.64 -23.78
CA TYR A 337 -25.24 29.98 -24.12
C TYR A 337 -26.48 29.92 -24.99
N THR A 338 -27.22 31.01 -24.99
CA THR A 338 -28.28 31.29 -25.96
C THR A 338 -27.98 32.58 -26.70
N THR A 339 -28.61 32.76 -27.86
CA THR A 339 -28.46 33.98 -28.66
C THR A 339 -29.69 34.85 -28.47
N GLY A 340 -29.49 36.10 -28.03
CA GLY A 340 -30.55 37.08 -27.89
C GLY A 340 -31.12 37.54 -29.24
N PRO A 341 -32.26 38.26 -29.22
CA PRO A 341 -32.91 38.79 -30.44
C PRO A 341 -32.02 39.72 -31.28
N ASP A 342 -31.01 40.33 -30.65
CA ASP A 342 -30.01 41.23 -31.24
C ASP A 342 -28.73 40.51 -31.70
N GLY A 343 -28.69 39.18 -31.63
CA GLY A 343 -27.51 38.38 -31.95
C GLY A 343 -26.46 38.34 -30.82
N LYS A 344 -26.75 38.95 -29.65
CA LYS A 344 -25.82 38.97 -28.52
C LYS A 344 -25.82 37.62 -27.79
N ILE A 345 -24.63 37.17 -27.40
CA ILE A 345 -24.45 35.97 -26.58
C ILE A 345 -24.96 36.22 -25.16
N ILE A 346 -25.86 35.36 -24.70
CA ILE A 346 -26.33 35.28 -23.32
C ILE A 346 -25.69 34.04 -22.70
N PRO A 347 -24.60 34.20 -21.93
CA PRO A 347 -23.88 33.07 -21.35
C PRO A 347 -24.64 32.49 -20.15
N ASP A 348 -24.55 31.17 -19.98
CA ASP A 348 -24.99 30.45 -18.79
C ASP A 348 -23.83 29.60 -18.24
N TRP A 349 -23.44 29.87 -17.00
CA TRP A 349 -22.30 29.25 -16.34
C TRP A 349 -22.72 28.50 -15.07
N ASN A 350 -22.51 27.19 -15.04
CA ASN A 350 -22.54 26.40 -13.81
C ASN A 350 -21.18 26.45 -13.09
N ARG A 351 -20.87 27.58 -12.45
CA ARG A 351 -19.62 27.75 -11.66
C ARG A 351 -19.58 26.91 -10.38
N THR A 352 -20.65 26.19 -10.06
CA THR A 352 -20.68 25.25 -8.93
C THR A 352 -20.26 23.84 -9.31
N ASN A 353 -20.11 23.55 -10.60
CA ASN A 353 -19.58 22.28 -11.10
C ASN A 353 -18.23 21.96 -10.42
N SER A 354 -18.05 20.71 -10.01
CA SER A 354 -16.86 20.28 -9.27
C SER A 354 -15.59 20.43 -10.09
N LEU A 355 -15.61 20.06 -11.38
CA LEU A 355 -14.48 20.22 -12.29
C LEU A 355 -14.20 21.70 -12.61
N TYR A 356 -15.23 22.55 -12.70
CA TYR A 356 -15.04 24.00 -12.79
C TYR A 356 -14.25 24.53 -11.59
N LYS A 357 -14.72 24.23 -10.38
CA LYS A 357 -14.07 24.71 -9.15
C LYS A 357 -12.65 24.18 -9.01
N ALA A 358 -12.42 22.93 -9.37
CA ALA A 358 -11.10 22.33 -9.34
C ALA A 358 -10.14 23.02 -10.33
N ALA A 359 -10.59 23.32 -11.56
CA ALA A 359 -9.74 23.95 -12.57
C ALA A 359 -9.54 25.46 -12.31
N PHE A 360 -10.62 26.20 -12.03
CA PHE A 360 -10.65 27.67 -12.07
C PHE A 360 -10.79 28.34 -10.70
N GLY A 361 -11.00 27.59 -9.62
CA GLY A 361 -11.20 28.14 -8.29
C GLY A 361 -12.46 28.99 -8.20
N ASN A 362 -12.35 30.15 -7.55
CA ASN A 362 -13.48 31.10 -7.38
C ASN A 362 -13.50 32.21 -8.44
N GLY A 363 -12.54 32.22 -9.37
CA GLY A 363 -12.40 33.25 -10.39
C GLY A 363 -13.14 32.93 -11.69
N LEU A 364 -12.95 33.82 -12.67
CA LEU A 364 -13.40 33.59 -14.05
C LEU A 364 -12.40 32.72 -14.84
N THR A 365 -12.78 32.29 -16.04
CA THR A 365 -12.02 31.28 -16.81
C THR A 365 -11.05 31.88 -17.84
N GLY A 366 -11.25 33.14 -18.23
CA GLY A 366 -10.60 33.74 -19.39
C GLY A 366 -11.06 33.13 -20.73
N TYR A 367 -12.16 32.37 -20.73
CA TYR A 367 -12.69 31.71 -21.93
C TYR A 367 -13.18 32.72 -22.95
N LYS A 368 -12.88 32.46 -24.23
CA LYS A 368 -13.32 33.27 -25.36
C LYS A 368 -14.14 32.42 -26.32
N LEU A 369 -15.36 32.87 -26.61
CA LEU A 369 -16.16 32.34 -27.71
C LEU A 369 -15.87 33.18 -28.95
N VAL A 370 -15.57 32.53 -30.07
CA VAL A 370 -15.33 33.16 -31.36
C VAL A 370 -16.40 32.74 -32.38
N ASP A 371 -16.73 33.64 -33.30
CA ASP A 371 -17.57 33.32 -34.46
C ASP A 371 -16.78 32.59 -35.56
N SER A 372 -17.44 32.29 -36.69
CA SER A 372 -16.86 31.61 -37.84
C SER A 372 -15.70 32.37 -38.49
N ASP A 373 -15.61 33.68 -38.29
CA ASP A 373 -14.54 34.53 -38.81
C ASP A 373 -13.40 34.71 -37.79
N GLY A 374 -13.48 34.03 -36.65
CA GLY A 374 -12.49 34.08 -35.57
C GLY A 374 -12.60 35.32 -34.68
N LYS A 375 -13.67 36.11 -34.81
CA LYS A 375 -13.89 37.29 -33.97
C LYS A 375 -14.47 36.87 -32.62
N VAL A 376 -13.90 37.42 -31.54
CA VAL A 376 -14.40 37.18 -30.18
C VAL A 376 -15.79 37.80 -30.01
N ILE A 377 -16.78 36.96 -29.76
CA ILE A 377 -18.19 37.34 -29.53
C ILE A 377 -18.60 37.23 -28.06
N TYR A 378 -17.76 36.60 -27.22
CA TYR A 378 -17.92 36.59 -25.76
C TYR A 378 -16.57 36.35 -25.06
N ASN A 379 -16.37 36.97 -23.90
CA ASN A 379 -15.17 36.86 -23.06
C ASN A 379 -15.57 36.67 -21.59
N ASP A 380 -15.11 35.60 -20.95
CA ASP A 380 -15.33 35.32 -19.53
C ASP A 380 -14.16 35.84 -18.67
N GLY A 381 -14.04 37.17 -18.60
CA GLY A 381 -13.04 37.85 -17.77
C GLY A 381 -11.66 38.02 -18.42
N ASP A 382 -10.89 38.95 -17.87
CA ASP A 382 -9.48 39.17 -18.22
C ASP A 382 -8.56 38.69 -17.08
N GLU A 383 -7.23 38.74 -17.28
CA GLU A 383 -6.22 38.21 -16.33
C GLU A 383 -6.45 38.60 -14.85
N LYS A 384 -6.92 39.83 -14.60
CA LYS A 384 -7.21 40.35 -13.26
C LYS A 384 -8.42 39.67 -12.57
N ASP A 385 -9.29 39.03 -13.33
CA ASP A 385 -10.53 38.39 -12.87
C ASP A 385 -10.34 36.88 -12.63
N LEU A 386 -9.17 36.34 -12.99
CA LEU A 386 -8.81 34.93 -12.74
C LEU A 386 -8.39 34.75 -11.28
N ASP A 387 -8.66 33.56 -10.74
CA ASP A 387 -8.13 33.17 -9.45
C ASP A 387 -6.66 32.79 -9.59
N GLN A 388 -5.77 33.64 -9.04
CA GLN A 388 -4.32 33.47 -9.14
C GLN A 388 -3.76 32.29 -8.35
N ASN A 389 -4.59 31.61 -7.56
CA ASN A 389 -4.26 30.38 -6.84
C ASN A 389 -4.93 29.15 -7.48
N SER A 390 -5.77 29.32 -8.50
CA SER A 390 -6.38 28.20 -9.22
C SER A 390 -5.33 27.32 -9.89
N ALA A 391 -5.70 26.05 -10.06
CA ALA A 391 -4.91 25.07 -10.77
C ALA A 391 -4.60 25.53 -12.21
N ASN A 392 -5.59 26.11 -12.90
CA ASN A 392 -5.43 26.61 -14.25
C ASN A 392 -4.44 27.78 -14.34
N TYR A 393 -4.59 28.80 -13.49
CA TYR A 393 -3.68 29.94 -13.51
C TYR A 393 -2.24 29.50 -13.19
N CYS A 394 -2.05 28.69 -12.15
CA CYS A 394 -0.73 28.23 -11.76
C CYS A 394 -0.08 27.34 -12.85
N TRP A 395 -0.86 26.49 -13.51
CA TRP A 395 -0.37 25.71 -14.66
C TRP A 395 0.04 26.62 -15.83
N GLN A 396 -0.77 27.64 -16.16
CA GLN A 396 -0.47 28.58 -17.24
C GLN A 396 0.83 29.33 -17.00
N MET A 397 1.06 29.82 -15.76
CA MET A 397 2.31 30.47 -15.38
C MET A 397 3.51 29.54 -15.53
N TRP A 398 3.40 28.30 -15.04
CA TRP A 398 4.45 27.30 -15.19
C TRP A 398 4.72 26.95 -16.66
N ASN A 399 3.68 26.85 -17.49
CA ASN A 399 3.80 26.61 -18.93
C ASN A 399 4.46 27.78 -19.66
N GLN A 400 4.08 29.03 -19.35
CA GLN A 400 4.69 30.25 -19.92
C GLN A 400 6.17 30.39 -19.55
N ALA A 401 6.55 29.92 -18.36
CA ALA A 401 7.95 29.84 -17.94
C ALA A 401 8.73 28.68 -18.61
N ASN A 402 8.19 28.05 -19.65
CA ASN A 402 8.77 26.89 -20.34
C ASN A 402 8.94 25.65 -19.44
N LYS A 403 8.00 25.43 -18.49
CA LYS A 403 7.91 24.22 -17.68
C LYS A 403 9.23 23.86 -16.95
N PRO A 404 9.79 24.76 -16.12
CA PRO A 404 11.00 24.45 -15.36
C PRO A 404 10.79 23.22 -14.47
N ASN A 405 11.83 22.40 -14.34
CA ASN A 405 11.78 21.12 -13.62
C ASN A 405 12.09 21.23 -12.12
N ASN A 406 12.30 22.44 -11.62
CA ASN A 406 12.53 22.76 -10.21
C ASN A 406 12.07 24.21 -9.91
N GLY A 407 12.17 24.62 -8.65
CA GLY A 407 11.89 25.98 -8.21
C GLY A 407 10.44 26.25 -7.81
N GLU A 408 10.20 27.47 -7.32
CA GLU A 408 8.95 27.88 -6.68
C GLU A 408 7.74 27.80 -7.63
N ILE A 409 7.91 28.11 -8.91
CA ILE A 409 6.82 28.10 -9.88
C ILE A 409 6.29 26.68 -10.14
N LEU A 410 7.17 25.67 -10.17
CA LEU A 410 6.78 24.27 -10.25
C LEU A 410 6.06 23.83 -8.97
N ALA A 411 6.60 24.21 -7.81
CA ALA A 411 5.99 23.89 -6.51
C ALA A 411 4.58 24.50 -6.38
N LYS A 412 4.41 25.76 -6.79
CA LYS A 412 3.11 26.44 -6.79
C LYS A 412 2.10 25.77 -7.72
N TYR A 413 2.52 25.42 -8.94
CA TYR A 413 1.69 24.65 -9.87
C TYR A 413 1.23 23.31 -9.28
N LYS A 414 2.16 22.48 -8.81
CA LYS A 414 1.82 21.17 -8.24
C LYS A 414 0.84 21.31 -7.10
N LYS A 415 1.16 22.21 -6.16
CA LYS A 415 0.32 22.46 -4.99
C LYS A 415 -1.09 22.88 -5.39
N ALA A 416 -1.25 23.84 -6.30
CA ALA A 416 -2.57 24.31 -6.72
C ALA A 416 -3.40 23.18 -7.37
N VAL A 417 -2.77 22.31 -8.15
CA VAL A 417 -3.43 21.18 -8.82
C VAL A 417 -3.80 20.07 -7.83
N THR A 418 -2.91 19.71 -6.92
CA THR A 418 -3.19 18.67 -5.91
C THR A 418 -4.17 19.16 -4.84
N ASP A 419 -4.09 20.41 -4.40
CA ASP A 419 -5.06 21.02 -3.48
C ASP A 419 -6.47 21.05 -4.09
N ALA A 420 -6.57 21.16 -5.43
CA ALA A 420 -7.82 21.07 -6.17
C ALA A 420 -8.33 19.61 -6.34
N GLY A 421 -7.60 18.61 -5.85
CA GLY A 421 -7.98 17.20 -5.88
C GLY A 421 -7.54 16.44 -7.13
N PHE A 422 -6.71 17.03 -8.00
CA PHE A 422 -6.15 16.30 -9.14
C PHE A 422 -4.94 15.46 -8.73
N THR A 423 -4.85 14.24 -9.26
CA THR A 423 -3.61 13.46 -9.25
C THR A 423 -2.84 13.67 -10.54
N ILE A 424 -1.52 13.89 -10.47
CA ILE A 424 -0.67 14.16 -11.64
C ILE A 424 0.21 12.95 -11.98
N TYR A 425 -0.08 12.27 -13.08
CA TYR A 425 0.74 11.16 -13.58
C TYR A 425 1.70 11.63 -14.66
N GLN A 426 2.97 11.27 -14.46
CA GLN A 426 4.07 11.67 -15.31
C GLN A 426 4.77 10.44 -15.87
N ARG A 427 5.11 10.52 -17.15
CA ARG A 427 5.80 9.44 -17.84
C ARG A 427 7.17 9.19 -17.22
N SER A 428 7.55 7.93 -17.13
CA SER A 428 8.90 7.53 -16.70
C SER A 428 9.33 6.25 -17.39
N GLU A 429 10.60 5.93 -17.29
CA GLU A 429 11.15 4.64 -17.69
C GLU A 429 11.26 3.71 -16.49
N ASP A 430 10.79 2.48 -16.67
CA ASP A 430 11.10 1.35 -15.82
C ASP A 430 12.17 0.50 -16.50
N ASN A 431 13.14 0.00 -15.73
CA ASN A 431 14.28 -0.74 -16.26
C ASN A 431 13.91 -2.07 -16.95
N ARG A 432 12.73 -2.65 -16.68
CA ARG A 432 12.23 -3.85 -17.35
C ARG A 432 11.01 -3.57 -18.21
N GLU A 433 10.09 -2.75 -17.70
CA GLU A 433 8.80 -2.47 -18.35
C GLU A 433 8.89 -1.33 -19.37
N GLY A 434 10.02 -0.63 -19.41
CA GLY A 434 10.32 0.45 -20.35
C GLY A 434 9.54 1.72 -20.08
N TRP A 435 9.36 2.53 -21.12
CA TRP A 435 8.61 3.78 -21.03
C TRP A 435 7.10 3.55 -20.80
N GLY A 436 6.50 4.39 -19.96
CA GLY A 436 5.06 4.39 -19.70
C GLY A 436 4.64 5.28 -18.52
N TYR A 437 3.35 5.19 -18.17
CA TYR A 437 2.79 5.81 -16.97
C TYR A 437 2.58 4.74 -15.91
N TYR A 438 3.02 5.06 -14.69
CA TYR A 438 3.04 4.12 -13.57
C TYR A 438 2.34 4.72 -12.35
N CYS A 439 1.65 3.85 -11.60
CA CYS A 439 1.00 4.18 -10.34
C CYS A 439 1.32 3.11 -9.27
N TYR A 440 1.06 3.42 -8.01
CA TYR A 440 1.48 2.63 -6.86
C TYR A 440 0.30 2.38 -5.90
N TYR A 441 0.28 1.20 -5.30
CA TYR A 441 -0.79 0.76 -4.39
C TYR A 441 -0.18 0.25 -3.09
N TYR A 442 -0.65 0.72 -1.94
CA TYR A 442 -0.10 0.38 -0.62
C TYR A 442 -1.02 -0.57 0.13
N TYR A 443 -0.56 -1.79 0.41
CA TYR A 443 -1.28 -2.75 1.24
C TYR A 443 -0.56 -2.92 2.57
N TRP A 444 -1.14 -2.42 3.65
CA TRP A 444 -0.67 -2.68 5.02
C TRP A 444 -1.13 -4.08 5.45
N ASN A 445 -0.20 -4.88 5.97
CA ASN A 445 -0.46 -6.29 6.20
C ASN A 445 -1.41 -6.51 7.37
N ARG A 446 -2.61 -7.02 7.07
CA ARG A 446 -3.58 -7.43 8.09
C ARG A 446 -3.18 -8.74 8.77
N HIS A 447 -3.32 -8.78 10.09
CA HIS A 447 -3.06 -9.93 10.96
C HIS A 447 -4.31 -10.32 11.73
N ASN A 448 -4.82 -9.41 12.57
CA ASN A 448 -6.05 -9.64 13.34
C ASN A 448 -7.20 -8.79 12.77
N ASP A 449 -7.57 -9.11 11.54
CA ASP A 449 -8.61 -8.41 10.78
C ASP A 449 -9.95 -8.48 11.53
N ASN A 450 -10.54 -7.31 11.78
CA ASN A 450 -11.79 -7.21 12.51
C ASN A 450 -13.05 -7.34 11.60
N GLY A 451 -12.84 -7.41 10.29
CA GLY A 451 -13.88 -7.54 9.25
C GLY A 451 -14.70 -6.27 8.99
N LYS A 452 -14.28 -5.12 9.54
CA LYS A 452 -14.97 -3.83 9.47
C LYS A 452 -14.05 -2.75 8.90
N ASN A 453 -14.06 -2.65 7.58
CA ASN A 453 -13.34 -1.60 6.83
C ASN A 453 -13.63 -0.20 7.41
N GLY A 454 -12.59 0.63 7.52
CA GLY A 454 -12.69 1.98 8.07
C GLY A 454 -12.66 2.07 9.60
N ILE A 455 -12.65 0.95 10.33
CA ILE A 455 -12.51 0.92 11.80
C ILE A 455 -11.22 0.19 12.16
N MET A 456 -10.29 0.89 12.81
CA MET A 456 -9.03 0.31 13.26
C MET A 456 -9.24 -0.59 14.49
N GLY A 457 -8.83 -1.85 14.38
CA GLY A 457 -8.84 -2.85 15.44
C GLY A 457 -7.45 -3.07 16.07
N PRO A 458 -7.38 -3.73 17.24
CA PRO A 458 -6.13 -4.04 17.92
C PRO A 458 -5.31 -5.14 17.21
N MET A 459 -4.02 -4.84 16.97
CA MET A 459 -3.11 -5.68 16.16
C MET A 459 -3.68 -6.07 14.79
N GLU A 460 -4.50 -5.20 14.23
CA GLU A 460 -5.05 -5.41 12.91
C GLU A 460 -3.95 -5.36 11.85
N PHE A 461 -3.05 -4.37 11.91
CA PHE A 461 -1.91 -4.24 11.03
C PHE A 461 -0.62 -4.64 11.75
N ALA A 462 -0.18 -5.87 11.48
CA ALA A 462 0.92 -6.48 12.19
C ALA A 462 1.58 -7.58 11.35
N VAL A 463 2.83 -7.87 11.68
CA VAL A 463 3.51 -9.09 11.26
C VAL A 463 3.96 -9.82 12.51
N VAL A 464 3.35 -10.97 12.78
CA VAL A 464 3.66 -11.80 13.94
C VAL A 464 4.39 -13.06 13.46
N ARG A 465 5.48 -13.40 14.16
CA ARG A 465 6.26 -14.60 13.87
C ARG A 465 5.39 -15.86 13.83
N ASN A 466 5.86 -16.89 13.12
CA ASN A 466 5.17 -18.17 13.02
C ASN A 466 3.78 -18.12 12.36
N ASN A 467 3.54 -17.11 11.52
CA ASN A 467 2.38 -17.01 10.64
C ASN A 467 2.82 -16.96 9.17
N VAL A 468 1.93 -17.45 8.31
CA VAL A 468 2.02 -17.33 6.86
C VAL A 468 0.86 -16.46 6.39
N TYR A 469 1.17 -15.35 5.72
CA TYR A 469 0.19 -14.44 5.14
C TYR A 469 0.06 -14.74 3.65
N LYS A 470 -1.17 -15.07 3.24
CA LYS A 470 -1.54 -15.43 1.86
C LYS A 470 -2.13 -14.21 1.18
N LEU A 471 -1.40 -13.60 0.25
CA LEU A 471 -1.78 -12.35 -0.39
C LEU A 471 -2.16 -12.54 -1.86
N ALA A 472 -3.26 -11.93 -2.28
CA ALA A 472 -3.63 -11.82 -3.69
C ALA A 472 -4.34 -10.49 -3.94
N VAL A 473 -3.88 -9.70 -4.90
CA VAL A 473 -4.67 -8.55 -5.36
C VAL A 473 -5.85 -9.10 -6.17
N THR A 474 -7.07 -8.77 -5.78
CA THR A 474 -8.29 -9.31 -6.41
C THR A 474 -9.09 -8.25 -7.15
N HIS A 475 -8.89 -6.98 -6.81
CA HIS A 475 -9.58 -5.87 -7.45
C HIS A 475 -8.76 -4.58 -7.35
N ILE A 476 -8.84 -3.72 -8.37
CA ILE A 476 -8.31 -2.35 -8.34
C ILE A 476 -9.46 -1.42 -8.69
N ALA A 477 -9.82 -0.54 -7.76
CA ALA A 477 -11.02 0.30 -7.85
C ALA A 477 -10.75 1.64 -8.55
N ARG A 478 -9.52 2.17 -8.43
CA ARG A 478 -9.11 3.45 -9.04
C ARG A 478 -7.62 3.47 -9.33
N LEU A 479 -7.17 4.45 -10.13
CA LEU A 479 -5.75 4.65 -10.37
C LEU A 479 -5.01 4.93 -9.03
N GLY A 480 -3.88 4.26 -8.82
CA GLY A 480 -3.07 4.37 -7.60
C GLY A 480 -2.31 5.68 -7.46
N HIS A 481 -1.49 5.79 -6.41
CA HIS A 481 -0.63 6.92 -6.12
C HIS A 481 0.39 7.17 -7.26
N PRO A 482 0.77 8.42 -7.57
CA PRO A 482 1.76 8.72 -8.60
C PRO A 482 3.20 8.44 -8.12
N ARG A 483 4.15 8.34 -9.06
CA ARG A 483 5.57 8.12 -8.73
C ARG A 483 6.18 9.22 -7.86
N ILE A 484 5.75 10.46 -8.07
CA ILE A 484 6.25 11.61 -7.34
C ILE A 484 5.19 11.99 -6.32
N SER A 485 5.51 11.90 -5.04
CA SER A 485 4.55 12.11 -3.94
C SER A 485 3.92 13.51 -3.94
N GLN A 486 4.63 14.55 -4.40
CA GLN A 486 4.05 15.90 -4.52
C GLN A 486 2.99 16.03 -5.62
N ASN A 487 2.79 14.98 -6.42
CA ASN A 487 1.74 14.94 -7.45
C ASN A 487 0.46 14.28 -6.92
N ASP A 488 0.45 13.86 -5.66
CA ASP A 488 -0.60 13.08 -5.03
C ASP A 488 -1.42 13.97 -4.09
N PRO A 489 -2.74 14.11 -4.29
CA PRO A 489 -3.59 14.86 -3.38
C PRO A 489 -3.72 14.18 -2.00
N ASP A 490 -3.60 12.86 -1.91
CA ASP A 490 -3.78 12.12 -0.65
C ASP A 490 -2.56 12.29 0.27
N SER A 491 -1.36 12.41 -0.33
CA SER A 491 -0.09 12.75 0.34
C SER A 491 0.12 12.09 1.72
N PRO A 492 0.19 10.74 1.78
CA PRO A 492 0.29 10.03 3.06
C PRO A 492 1.55 10.42 3.83
N LYS A 493 1.38 10.58 5.14
CA LYS A 493 2.41 10.97 6.13
C LYS A 493 2.72 9.81 7.08
N PRO A 494 3.83 9.86 7.84
CA PRO A 494 4.17 8.83 8.81
C PRO A 494 3.08 8.52 9.83
N ASP A 495 2.32 9.52 10.25
CA ASP A 495 1.23 9.44 11.23
C ASP A 495 -0.15 9.14 10.59
N THR A 496 -0.20 8.94 9.26
CA THR A 496 -1.44 8.52 8.58
C THR A 496 -1.84 7.12 9.06
N PRO A 497 -3.07 6.92 9.56
CA PRO A 497 -3.54 5.60 9.97
C PRO A 497 -3.49 4.57 8.84
N ASP A 498 -3.18 3.31 9.16
CA ASP A 498 -3.13 2.23 8.16
C ASP A 498 -4.52 1.88 7.59
N GLU A 499 -5.57 2.10 8.38
CA GLU A 499 -6.96 1.92 7.97
C GLU A 499 -7.47 3.19 7.30
N SER A 500 -8.06 3.05 6.12
CA SER A 500 -8.58 4.17 5.34
C SER A 500 -9.95 3.82 4.75
N SER A 501 -10.85 4.80 4.70
CA SER A 501 -12.10 4.69 3.94
C SER A 501 -11.89 4.75 2.43
N ASP A 502 -10.72 5.21 1.98
CA ASP A 502 -10.38 5.36 0.57
C ASP A 502 -9.79 4.07 0.00
N ILE A 503 -10.65 3.27 -0.62
CA ILE A 503 -10.29 1.97 -1.17
C ILE A 503 -9.72 2.16 -2.59
N TYR A 504 -8.39 2.06 -2.71
CA TYR A 504 -7.72 2.02 -4.01
C TYR A 504 -7.85 0.65 -4.69
N PHE A 505 -7.77 -0.42 -3.90
CA PHE A 505 -7.67 -1.80 -4.36
C PHE A 505 -8.01 -2.76 -3.22
N THR A 506 -8.27 -4.02 -3.57
CA THR A 506 -8.59 -5.09 -2.62
C THR A 506 -7.51 -6.16 -2.69
N VAL A 507 -7.00 -6.52 -1.51
CA VAL A 507 -6.11 -7.66 -1.32
C VAL A 507 -6.84 -8.69 -0.50
N ASP A 508 -7.01 -9.88 -1.05
CA ASP A 508 -7.40 -11.07 -0.32
C ASP A 508 -6.21 -11.50 0.55
N ALA A 509 -6.39 -11.44 1.87
CA ALA A 509 -5.37 -11.70 2.87
C ALA A 509 -5.85 -12.75 3.85
N GLU A 510 -5.18 -13.90 3.89
CA GLU A 510 -5.44 -14.94 4.89
C GLU A 510 -4.22 -15.15 5.77
N VAL A 511 -4.45 -15.25 7.08
CA VAL A 511 -3.41 -15.57 8.05
C VAL A 511 -3.53 -17.03 8.43
N VAL A 512 -2.48 -17.79 8.15
CA VAL A 512 -2.42 -19.22 8.41
C VAL A 512 -1.34 -19.49 9.47
N PRO A 513 -1.65 -20.26 10.52
CA PRO A 513 -0.65 -20.62 11.51
C PRO A 513 0.44 -21.47 10.86
N TRP A 514 1.70 -21.14 11.12
CA TRP A 514 2.80 -21.99 10.71
C TRP A 514 3.01 -23.07 11.76
N THR A 515 2.86 -24.34 11.37
CA THR A 515 2.92 -25.50 12.27
C THR A 515 4.01 -25.41 13.34
N VAL A 516 3.62 -25.54 14.62
CA VAL A 516 4.55 -25.73 15.75
C VAL A 516 5.21 -27.09 15.62
N ARG A 517 6.52 -27.16 15.88
CA ARG A 517 7.29 -28.41 15.78
C ARG A 517 7.76 -28.87 17.14
N VAL A 518 7.82 -30.19 17.30
CA VAL A 518 8.50 -30.85 18.41
C VAL A 518 9.96 -31.01 18.00
N ASN A 519 10.89 -30.51 18.81
CA ASN A 519 12.31 -30.76 18.62
C ASN A 519 12.79 -31.74 19.68
N ASP A 520 12.97 -32.99 19.25
CA ASP A 520 13.61 -34.06 20.02
C ASP A 520 15.07 -34.11 19.62
N ILE A 521 15.95 -33.83 20.58
CA ILE A 521 17.39 -34.02 20.39
C ILE A 521 17.69 -35.40 20.96
N VAL A 522 17.87 -36.36 20.06
CA VAL A 522 18.40 -37.69 20.36
C VAL A 522 19.88 -37.64 20.06
N PHE A 523 20.72 -37.80 21.07
CA PHE A 523 22.14 -38.06 20.87
C PHE A 523 22.27 -39.58 20.67
N GLU A 524 22.51 -40.01 19.43
CA GLU A 524 22.84 -41.41 19.12
C GLU A 524 24.31 -41.72 19.49
#